data_AF-R8QZ34-F1
#
_entry.id   AF-R8QZ34-F1
#
_cell.length_a   1.000
_cell.length_b   1.000
_cell.length_c   1.000
_cell.angle_alpha   90.00
_cell.angle_beta   90.00
_cell.angle_gamma   90.00
#
_symmetry.space_group_name_H-M   'P 1'
#
loop_
_entity.id
_entity.type
_entity.pdbx_description
1 polymer ?
#
loop_
_entity_poly.entity_id
_entity_poly.type
_entity_poly.pdbx_seq_one_letter_code
_entity_poly.pdbx_strand_id
1 'polypeptide(L)'
;MKSFKENTEMLAKIFGKEDAAKKEIAAVEKDVKALNEKATKSDKKGLVILVNDGQVSAYGPQSRFGIIHDVFGVTPVDPEIKADTHGNKFSFEYILEKNPDYLFVIDRGVVAGGKSSAKQVVENELVSKTNAVKNNNVVYLDANYWYLSAGGLESVSAMVKEVSKGLK
;
A
#
# COMPACT_ATOMS: atom_id res chain seq x y z
N MET A 1 5.63 -10.89 5.81
CA MET A 1 4.69 -11.73 6.60
C MET A 1 5.29 -12.42 7.82
N LYS A 2 6.60 -12.72 7.87
CA LYS A 2 7.21 -13.40 9.04
C LYS A 2 7.02 -12.64 10.36
N SER A 3 7.46 -11.39 10.42
CA SER A 3 7.35 -10.54 11.63
C SER A 3 5.91 -10.34 12.11
N PHE A 4 4.96 -10.17 11.19
CA PHE A 4 3.52 -10.11 11.48
C PHE A 4 3.05 -11.34 12.27
N LYS A 5 3.44 -12.55 11.84
CA LYS A 5 3.05 -13.80 12.51
C LYS A 5 3.71 -13.93 13.86
N GLU A 6 5.02 -13.72 13.93
CA GLU A 6 5.79 -13.82 15.18
C GLU A 6 5.24 -12.88 16.26
N ASN A 7 4.95 -11.62 15.89
CA ASN A 7 4.37 -10.64 16.81
C ASN A 7 2.96 -11.05 17.27
N THR A 8 2.13 -11.52 16.35
CA THR A 8 0.75 -11.96 16.67
C THR A 8 0.75 -13.19 17.58
N GLU A 9 1.59 -14.19 17.28
CA GLU A 9 1.73 -15.40 18.08
C GLU A 9 2.30 -15.11 19.48
N MET A 10 3.27 -14.21 19.57
CA MET A 10 3.82 -13.76 20.85
C MET A 10 2.74 -13.14 21.75
N LEU A 11 1.94 -12.23 21.20
CA LEU A 11 0.82 -11.63 21.92
C LEU A 11 -0.23 -12.68 22.29
N ALA A 12 -0.57 -13.59 21.37
CA ALA A 12 -1.52 -14.66 21.62
C ALA A 12 -1.10 -15.55 22.78
N LYS A 13 0.19 -15.88 22.89
CA LYS A 13 0.74 -16.66 24.00
C LYS A 13 0.61 -15.94 25.34
N ILE A 14 0.81 -14.63 25.39
CA ILE A 14 0.64 -13.84 26.62
C ILE A 14 -0.81 -13.89 27.13
N PHE A 15 -1.78 -13.93 26.21
CA PHE A 15 -3.20 -13.89 26.56
C PHE A 15 -3.91 -15.26 26.50
N GLY A 16 -3.20 -16.35 26.24
CA GLY A 16 -3.78 -17.69 26.09
C GLY A 16 -4.79 -17.79 24.92
N LYS A 17 -4.47 -17.16 23.79
CA LYS A 17 -5.32 -17.05 22.58
C LYS A 17 -4.68 -17.65 21.33
N GLU A 18 -3.78 -18.60 21.48
CA GLU A 18 -2.97 -19.18 20.40
C GLU A 18 -3.83 -19.77 19.28
N ASP A 19 -4.92 -20.49 19.61
CA ASP A 19 -5.79 -21.09 18.60
C ASP A 19 -6.60 -20.04 17.82
N ALA A 20 -7.03 -18.97 18.50
CA ALA A 20 -7.70 -17.85 17.83
C ALA A 20 -6.72 -17.13 16.89
N ALA A 21 -5.50 -16.86 17.35
CA ALA A 21 -4.47 -16.24 16.52
C ALA A 21 -4.10 -17.10 15.29
N LYS A 22 -3.92 -18.41 15.45
CA LYS A 22 -3.68 -19.33 14.32
C LYS A 22 -4.78 -19.25 13.27
N LYS A 23 -6.05 -19.25 13.70
CA LYS A 23 -7.20 -19.14 12.80
C LYS A 23 -7.18 -17.83 12.01
N GLU A 24 -6.98 -16.70 12.69
CA GLU A 24 -6.98 -15.38 12.04
C GLU A 24 -5.76 -15.17 11.14
N ILE A 25 -4.58 -15.65 11.55
CA ILE A 25 -3.37 -15.65 10.70
C ILE A 25 -3.63 -16.45 9.42
N ALA A 26 -4.19 -17.65 9.53
CA ALA A 26 -4.49 -18.49 8.36
C ALA A 26 -5.49 -17.84 7.41
N ALA A 27 -6.50 -17.13 7.95
CA ALA A 27 -7.44 -16.36 7.14
C ALA A 27 -6.74 -15.23 6.37
N VAL A 28 -5.90 -14.44 7.05
CA VAL A 28 -5.11 -13.38 6.40
C VAL A 28 -4.17 -13.94 5.34
N GLU A 29 -3.46 -15.04 5.63
CA GLU A 29 -2.54 -15.67 4.66
C GLU A 29 -3.27 -16.18 3.42
N LYS A 30 -4.49 -16.73 3.59
CA LYS A 30 -5.34 -17.14 2.46
C LYS A 30 -5.69 -15.95 1.57
N ASP A 31 -6.13 -14.84 2.16
CA ASP A 31 -6.51 -13.64 1.41
C ASP A 31 -5.29 -13.00 0.72
N VAL A 32 -4.13 -12.96 1.41
CA VAL A 32 -2.85 -12.51 0.83
C VAL A 32 -2.46 -13.35 -0.37
N LYS A 33 -2.57 -14.69 -0.27
CA LYS A 33 -2.23 -15.59 -1.37
C LYS A 33 -3.14 -15.35 -2.57
N ALA A 34 -4.46 -15.24 -2.35
CA ALA A 34 -5.41 -14.95 -3.41
C ALA A 34 -5.13 -13.60 -4.09
N LEU A 35 -4.79 -12.57 -3.31
CA LEU A 35 -4.38 -11.27 -3.83
C LEU A 35 -3.09 -11.37 -4.65
N ASN A 36 -2.07 -12.06 -4.13
CA ASN A 36 -0.80 -12.25 -4.82
C ASN A 36 -0.98 -12.95 -6.17
N GLU A 37 -1.75 -14.04 -6.21
CA GLU A 37 -2.07 -14.74 -7.46
C GLU A 37 -2.83 -13.86 -8.45
N LYS A 38 -3.73 -12.99 -7.97
CA LYS A 38 -4.44 -12.02 -8.81
C LYS A 38 -3.48 -10.97 -9.39
N ALA A 39 -2.63 -10.40 -8.55
CA ALA A 39 -1.69 -9.34 -8.95
C ALA A 39 -0.62 -9.85 -9.91
N THR A 40 -0.02 -11.02 -9.63
CA THR A 40 1.07 -11.60 -10.44
C THR A 40 0.62 -12.13 -11.81
N LYS A 41 -0.68 -12.38 -12.01
CA LYS A 41 -1.24 -12.70 -13.34
C LYS A 41 -1.41 -11.46 -14.24
N SER A 42 -1.29 -10.26 -13.68
CA SER A 42 -1.39 -9.01 -14.43
C SER A 42 0.01 -8.52 -14.83
N ASP A 43 0.10 -7.95 -16.03
CA ASP A 43 1.24 -7.21 -16.54
C ASP A 43 1.26 -5.73 -16.09
N LYS A 44 0.18 -5.27 -15.45
CA LYS A 44 0.01 -3.90 -14.96
C LYS A 44 1.00 -3.60 -13.82
N LYS A 45 1.57 -2.39 -13.84
CA LYS A 45 2.54 -1.92 -12.84
C LYS A 45 1.92 -0.92 -11.88
N GLY A 46 2.32 -0.98 -10.61
CA GLY A 46 1.85 -0.10 -9.55
C GLY A 46 2.92 0.86 -9.04
N LEU A 47 2.51 2.05 -8.63
CA LEU A 47 3.31 2.99 -7.85
C LEU A 47 2.61 3.27 -6.51
N VAL A 48 3.37 3.28 -5.42
CA VAL A 48 2.86 3.67 -4.09
C VAL A 48 3.40 5.05 -3.75
N ILE A 49 2.51 5.96 -3.35
CA ILE A 49 2.88 7.31 -2.92
C ILE A 49 2.29 7.65 -1.56
N LEU A 50 3.02 8.49 -0.82
CA LEU A 50 2.52 9.21 0.34
C LEU A 50 2.37 10.68 -0.05
N VAL A 51 1.19 11.24 0.19
CA VAL A 51 0.96 12.68 0.14
C VAL A 51 1.02 13.24 1.55
N ASN A 52 1.79 14.31 1.74
CA ASN A 52 1.90 15.02 3.00
C ASN A 52 1.96 16.53 2.75
N ASP A 53 0.87 17.24 3.04
CA ASP A 53 0.72 18.68 2.84
C ASP A 53 1.22 19.17 1.46
N GLY A 54 0.76 18.50 0.40
CA GLY A 54 1.11 18.84 -0.99
C GLY A 54 2.45 18.28 -1.48
N GLN A 55 3.29 17.75 -0.60
CA GLN A 55 4.51 17.03 -0.99
C GLN A 55 4.20 15.57 -1.29
N VAL A 56 4.95 15.00 -2.24
CA VAL A 56 4.84 13.59 -2.62
C VAL A 56 6.16 12.86 -2.39
N SER A 57 6.05 11.70 -1.77
CA SER A 57 7.11 10.70 -1.70
C SER A 57 6.63 9.42 -2.38
N ALA A 58 7.53 8.72 -3.08
CA ALA A 58 7.22 7.39 -3.63
C ALA A 58 8.01 6.28 -2.95
N TYR A 59 7.40 5.10 -2.95
CA TYR A 59 7.78 3.94 -2.17
C TYR A 59 7.82 2.71 -3.07
N GLY A 60 8.95 2.00 -3.03
CA GLY A 60 9.18 0.77 -3.79
C GLY A 60 9.24 -0.48 -2.92
N PRO A 61 9.77 -1.58 -3.46
CA PRO A 61 10.06 -2.81 -2.72
C PRO A 61 10.87 -2.54 -1.45
N GLN A 62 10.66 -3.35 -0.41
CA GLN A 62 11.34 -3.28 0.90
C GLN A 62 11.17 -1.97 1.68
N SER A 63 10.46 -0.98 1.14
CA SER A 63 10.16 0.28 1.82
C SER A 63 9.04 0.10 2.85
N ARG A 64 8.69 1.18 3.57
CA ARG A 64 7.59 1.19 4.55
C ARG A 64 6.27 0.61 4.01
N PHE A 65 5.94 0.86 2.75
CA PHE A 65 4.72 0.38 2.10
C PHE A 65 5.01 -0.74 1.08
N GLY A 66 6.22 -1.30 1.13
CA GLY A 66 6.71 -2.34 0.21
C GLY A 66 5.87 -3.61 0.21
N ILE A 67 5.04 -3.85 1.23
CA ILE A 67 4.10 -4.98 1.30
C ILE A 67 3.21 -5.11 0.05
N ILE A 68 2.85 -4.00 -0.60
CA ILE A 68 2.10 -3.99 -1.87
C ILE A 68 2.86 -4.75 -2.97
N HIS A 69 4.17 -4.58 -3.02
CA HIS A 69 5.05 -5.24 -3.99
C HIS A 69 5.50 -6.61 -3.48
N ASP A 70 6.12 -6.63 -2.30
CA ASP A 70 6.86 -7.77 -1.77
C ASP A 70 5.96 -8.94 -1.35
N VAL A 71 4.71 -8.64 -0.98
CA VAL A 71 3.79 -9.63 -0.42
C VAL A 71 2.53 -9.74 -1.28
N PHE A 72 1.90 -8.63 -1.62
CA PHE A 72 0.68 -8.64 -2.42
C PHE A 72 0.94 -8.84 -3.92
N GLY A 73 2.20 -8.83 -4.36
CA GLY A 73 2.60 -9.22 -5.71
C GLY A 73 2.32 -8.19 -6.80
N VAL A 74 2.03 -6.94 -6.44
CA VAL A 74 1.89 -5.87 -7.43
C VAL A 74 3.27 -5.52 -7.98
N THR A 75 3.47 -5.69 -9.28
CA THR A 75 4.74 -5.33 -9.94
C THR A 75 5.03 -3.84 -9.77
N PRO A 76 6.19 -3.43 -9.22
CA PRO A 76 6.53 -2.01 -9.11
C PRO A 76 6.77 -1.41 -10.50
N VAL A 77 6.32 -0.16 -10.71
CA VAL A 77 6.64 0.59 -11.93
C VAL A 77 8.13 0.92 -12.04
N ASP A 78 8.78 1.08 -10.88
CA ASP A 78 10.21 1.32 -10.73
C ASP A 78 10.76 0.44 -9.59
N PRO A 79 11.46 -0.66 -9.90
CA PRO A 79 12.03 -1.55 -8.88
C PRO A 79 13.27 -0.96 -8.20
N GLU A 80 13.83 0.15 -8.71
CA GLU A 80 15.07 0.76 -8.20
C GLU A 80 14.81 1.84 -7.13
N ILE A 81 13.55 2.15 -6.82
CA ILE A 81 13.20 3.05 -5.72
C ILE A 81 13.81 2.50 -4.43
N LYS A 82 14.82 3.20 -3.90
CA LYS A 82 15.51 2.81 -2.68
C LYS A 82 14.54 2.78 -1.50
N ALA A 83 14.61 1.71 -0.72
CA ALA A 83 13.86 1.58 0.51
C ALA A 83 14.27 2.68 1.50
N ASP A 84 13.32 3.54 1.85
CA ASP A 84 13.47 4.58 2.86
C ASP A 84 12.18 4.67 3.70
N THR A 85 12.29 5.13 4.94
CA THR A 85 11.15 5.27 5.86
C THR A 85 10.25 6.47 5.50
N HIS A 86 10.83 7.51 4.92
CA HIS A 86 10.17 8.71 4.38
C HIS A 86 9.97 8.67 2.86
N GLY A 87 10.42 7.59 2.22
CA GLY A 87 10.41 7.45 0.76
C GLY A 87 11.39 8.44 0.11
N ASN A 88 11.49 8.39 -1.21
CA ASN A 88 12.28 9.37 -1.94
C ASN A 88 11.36 10.51 -2.37
N LYS A 89 11.80 11.76 -2.18
CA LYS A 89 11.06 12.92 -2.66
C LYS A 89 11.02 12.86 -4.18
N PHE A 90 9.83 12.73 -4.74
CA PHE A 90 9.62 12.72 -6.18
C PHE A 90 8.63 13.80 -6.56
N SER A 91 8.73 14.26 -7.80
CA SER A 91 7.84 15.26 -8.35
C SER A 91 6.66 14.61 -9.09
N PHE A 92 5.66 15.40 -9.46
CA PHE A 92 4.54 14.91 -10.28
C PHE A 92 5.00 14.48 -11.68
N GLU A 93 6.05 15.12 -12.20
CA GLU A 93 6.71 14.76 -13.46
C GLU A 93 7.27 13.34 -13.39
N TYR A 94 7.83 12.91 -12.26
CA TYR A 94 8.29 11.53 -12.08
C TYR A 94 7.12 10.53 -12.17
N ILE A 95 5.98 10.84 -11.56
CA ILE A 95 4.78 9.97 -11.65
C ILE A 95 4.32 9.87 -13.12
N LEU A 96 4.31 10.99 -13.84
CA LEU A 96 3.96 11.02 -15.26
C LEU A 96 4.98 10.25 -16.12
N GLU A 97 6.28 10.41 -15.86
CA GLU A 97 7.35 9.72 -16.56
C GLU A 97 7.26 8.20 -16.39
N LYS A 98 7.06 7.73 -15.15
CA LYS A 98 6.91 6.31 -14.86
C LYS A 98 5.58 5.75 -15.35
N ASN A 99 4.55 6.58 -15.42
CA ASN A 99 3.23 6.26 -15.96
C ASN A 99 2.63 4.93 -15.42
N PRO A 100 2.37 4.81 -14.11
CA PRO A 100 1.89 3.57 -13.52
C PRO A 100 0.46 3.24 -13.97
N ASP A 101 0.12 1.95 -14.03
CA ASP A 101 -1.23 1.46 -14.33
C ASP A 101 -2.14 1.46 -13.09
N TYR A 102 -1.55 1.35 -11.91
CA TYR A 102 -2.18 1.53 -10.60
C TYR A 102 -1.42 2.56 -9.78
N LEU A 103 -2.14 3.49 -9.15
CA LEU A 103 -1.56 4.45 -8.23
C LEU A 103 -2.18 4.27 -6.84
N PHE A 104 -1.38 3.78 -5.89
CA PHE A 104 -1.78 3.60 -4.51
C PHE A 104 -1.40 4.84 -3.71
N VAL A 105 -2.39 5.51 -3.14
CA VAL A 105 -2.23 6.83 -2.53
C VAL A 105 -2.55 6.75 -1.05
N ILE A 106 -1.58 7.09 -0.22
CA ILE A 106 -1.77 7.25 1.22
C ILE A 106 -1.75 8.75 1.53
N ASP A 107 -2.81 9.25 2.16
CA ASP A 107 -2.90 10.65 2.59
C ASP A 107 -2.53 10.78 4.06
N ARG A 108 -1.31 11.27 4.36
CA ARG A 108 -0.89 11.50 5.74
C ARG A 108 -1.75 12.58 6.41
N GLY A 109 -2.20 13.57 5.65
CA GLY A 109 -2.96 14.71 6.16
C GLY A 109 -4.24 14.29 6.89
N VAL A 110 -4.91 13.24 6.39
CA VAL A 110 -6.16 12.68 6.98
C VAL A 110 -5.98 12.26 8.44
N VAL A 111 -4.81 11.74 8.81
CA VAL A 111 -4.53 11.25 10.18
C VAL A 111 -3.63 12.17 10.99
N ALA A 112 -2.94 13.12 10.34
CA ALA A 112 -1.99 14.03 10.98
C ALA A 112 -2.49 15.49 11.08
N GLY A 113 -3.74 15.77 10.70
CA GLY A 113 -4.32 17.11 10.74
C GLY A 113 -3.85 18.05 9.63
N GLY A 114 -3.47 17.48 8.48
CA GLY A 114 -3.09 18.25 7.28
C GLY A 114 -4.29 18.94 6.62
N LYS A 115 -4.02 19.97 5.82
CA LYS A 115 -5.07 20.81 5.20
C LYS A 115 -5.31 20.45 3.73
N SER A 116 -4.32 19.88 3.05
CA SER A 116 -4.40 19.51 1.64
C SER A 116 -4.78 18.05 1.51
N SER A 117 -5.80 17.76 0.71
CA SER A 117 -6.19 16.37 0.40
C SER A 117 -5.32 15.75 -0.67
N ALA A 118 -5.00 14.47 -0.55
CA ALA A 118 -4.27 13.72 -1.56
C ALA A 118 -4.99 13.72 -2.91
N LYS A 119 -6.33 13.76 -2.92
CA LYS A 119 -7.12 13.86 -4.14
C LYS A 119 -6.80 15.12 -4.94
N GLN A 120 -6.78 16.30 -4.28
CA GLN A 120 -6.40 17.56 -4.95
C GLN A 120 -4.97 17.52 -5.47
N VAL A 121 -4.08 16.84 -4.76
CA VAL A 121 -2.67 16.70 -5.12
C VAL A 121 -2.47 15.76 -6.30
N VAL A 122 -3.22 14.66 -6.37
CA VAL A 122 -3.12 13.62 -7.41
C VAL A 122 -3.93 13.96 -8.67
N GLU A 123 -4.99 14.73 -8.56
CA GLU A 123 -5.82 15.13 -9.73
C GLU A 123 -5.30 16.42 -10.40
N ASN A 124 -3.98 16.61 -10.41
CA ASN A 124 -3.35 17.71 -11.13
C ASN A 124 -3.13 17.38 -12.62
N GLU A 125 -2.79 18.39 -13.43
CA GLU A 125 -2.65 18.25 -14.88
C GLU A 125 -1.63 17.19 -15.31
N LEU A 126 -0.54 17.00 -14.56
CA LEU A 126 0.49 16.02 -14.88
C LEU A 126 0.02 14.61 -14.56
N VAL A 127 -0.42 14.37 -13.33
CA VAL A 127 -0.80 13.03 -12.88
C VAL A 127 -2.09 12.56 -13.56
N SER A 128 -2.99 13.47 -13.94
CA SER A 128 -4.19 13.14 -14.73
C SER A 128 -3.90 12.50 -16.09
N LYS A 129 -2.68 12.69 -16.63
CA LYS A 129 -2.25 12.10 -17.91
C LYS A 129 -1.77 10.65 -17.78
N THR A 130 -1.63 10.13 -16.56
CA THR A 130 -1.17 8.76 -16.30
C THR A 130 -2.22 7.69 -16.63
N ASN A 131 -1.78 6.45 -16.88
CA ASN A 131 -2.64 5.29 -17.08
C ASN A 131 -3.55 5.06 -15.86
N ALA A 132 -3.00 5.17 -14.65
CA ALA A 132 -3.75 4.99 -13.41
C ALA A 132 -4.96 5.93 -13.32
N VAL A 133 -4.80 7.23 -13.61
CA VAL A 133 -5.92 8.18 -13.55
C VAL A 133 -6.90 7.95 -14.70
N LYS A 134 -6.39 7.83 -15.94
CA LYS A 134 -7.23 7.63 -17.14
C LYS A 134 -8.12 6.38 -17.05
N ASN A 135 -7.60 5.32 -16.44
CA ASN A 135 -8.30 4.05 -16.30
C ASN A 135 -9.05 3.91 -14.96
N ASN A 136 -9.13 4.98 -14.16
CA ASN A 136 -9.77 4.98 -12.85
C ASN A 136 -9.23 3.86 -11.91
N ASN A 137 -7.91 3.75 -11.88
CA ASN A 137 -7.10 2.81 -11.11
C ASN A 137 -6.26 3.53 -10.03
N VAL A 138 -6.74 4.68 -9.57
CA VAL A 138 -6.20 5.33 -8.37
C VAL A 138 -6.90 4.74 -7.15
N VAL A 139 -6.10 4.19 -6.23
CA VAL A 139 -6.58 3.53 -5.02
C VAL A 139 -6.17 4.38 -3.83
N TYR A 140 -7.12 5.10 -3.25
CA TYR A 140 -6.92 5.84 -2.02
C TYR A 140 -7.04 4.88 -0.84
N LEU A 141 -5.90 4.67 -0.16
CA LEU A 141 -5.74 3.73 0.94
C LEU A 141 -6.06 4.42 2.28
N ASP A 142 -6.64 3.69 3.24
CA ASP A 142 -6.97 4.25 4.54
C ASP A 142 -5.70 4.49 5.39
N ALA A 143 -5.37 5.77 5.61
CA ALA A 143 -4.18 6.14 6.35
C ALA A 143 -4.16 5.63 7.81
N ASN A 144 -5.30 5.28 8.41
CA ASN A 144 -5.31 4.63 9.73
C ASN A 144 -4.62 3.26 9.70
N TYR A 145 -4.92 2.45 8.68
CA TYR A 145 -4.29 1.14 8.53
C TYR A 145 -2.86 1.27 8.00
N TRP A 146 -2.66 2.10 6.98
CA TRP A 146 -1.40 2.16 6.25
C TRP A 146 -0.34 3.02 6.94
N TYR A 147 -0.72 4.13 7.58
CA TYR A 147 0.23 5.05 8.20
C TYR A 147 0.36 4.83 9.72
N LEU A 148 -0.75 4.68 10.46
CA LEU A 148 -0.71 4.62 11.92
C LEU A 148 -0.56 3.21 12.50
N SER A 149 -1.27 2.23 11.95
CA SER A 149 -1.43 0.92 12.60
C SER A 149 -0.45 -0.14 12.10
N ALA A 150 -0.45 -0.41 10.79
CA ALA A 150 0.33 -1.43 10.07
C ALA A 150 0.87 -2.62 10.91
N GLY A 151 0.31 -3.83 10.71
CA GLY A 151 0.91 -5.08 11.21
C GLY A 151 0.15 -5.81 12.31
N GLY A 152 -1.06 -5.37 12.66
CA GLY A 152 -2.02 -6.16 13.45
C GLY A 152 -3.00 -6.94 12.56
N LEU A 153 -3.67 -7.96 13.13
CA LEU A 153 -4.63 -8.83 12.41
C LEU A 153 -5.67 -8.04 11.60
N GLU A 154 -6.34 -7.09 12.23
CA GLU A 154 -7.37 -6.26 11.59
C GLU A 154 -6.77 -5.37 10.50
N SER A 155 -5.69 -4.66 10.81
CA SER A 155 -5.03 -3.74 9.87
C SER A 155 -4.54 -4.47 8.61
N VAL A 156 -3.88 -5.63 8.74
CA VAL A 156 -3.37 -6.39 7.59
C VAL A 156 -4.54 -6.96 6.79
N SER A 157 -5.59 -7.47 7.44
CA SER A 157 -6.80 -7.91 6.73
C SER A 157 -7.44 -6.78 5.92
N ALA A 158 -7.55 -5.58 6.48
CA ALA A 158 -8.09 -4.41 5.79
C ALA A 158 -7.20 -4.00 4.60
N MET A 159 -5.88 -3.92 4.79
CA MET A 159 -4.91 -3.60 3.73
C MET A 159 -5.03 -4.56 2.53
N VAL A 160 -5.15 -5.86 2.78
CA VAL A 160 -5.34 -6.87 1.73
C VAL A 160 -6.65 -6.65 0.97
N LYS A 161 -7.75 -6.35 1.68
CA LYS A 161 -9.06 -6.09 1.08
C LYS A 161 -9.05 -4.83 0.21
N GLU A 162 -8.41 -3.75 0.67
CA GLU A 162 -8.31 -2.49 -0.09
C GLU A 162 -7.56 -2.69 -1.41
N VAL A 163 -6.40 -3.33 -1.37
CA VAL A 163 -5.61 -3.57 -2.58
C VAL A 163 -6.34 -4.55 -3.51
N SER A 164 -6.91 -5.63 -2.97
CA SER A 164 -7.68 -6.60 -3.76
C SER A 164 -8.86 -5.99 -4.49
N LYS A 165 -9.58 -5.07 -3.84
CA LYS A 165 -10.68 -4.29 -4.43
C LYS A 165 -10.18 -3.28 -5.47
N GLY A 166 -9.00 -2.69 -5.25
CA GLY A 166 -8.38 -1.72 -6.14
C GLY A 166 -7.86 -2.31 -7.46
N LEU A 167 -7.40 -3.56 -7.45
CA LEU A 167 -6.97 -4.27 -8.66
C LEU A 167 -8.21 -4.69 -9.48
N LYS A 168 -8.37 -4.11 -10.68
CA LYS A 168 -9.48 -4.39 -11.61
C LYS A 168 -9.04 -5.24 -12.80
#